data_AF-A0A2V9ANY4-F1
#
_entry.id   AF-A0A2V9ANY4-F1
#
_cell.length_a   1.000
_cell.length_b   1.000
_cell.length_c   1.000
_cell.angle_alpha   90.00
_cell.angle_beta   90.00
_cell.angle_gamma   90.00
#
_symmetry.space_group_name_H-M   'P 1'
#
loop_
_entity.id
_entity.type
_entity.pdbx_description
1 polymer ?
#
loop_
_entity_poly.entity_id
_entity_poly.type
_entity_poly.pdbx_seq_one_letter_code
_entity_poly.pdbx_strand_id
1 'polypeptide(L)'
;MGAVFYLGVKFLAYSVWCYFGLHKFRREQSAAFTGALAYGFLRLFLGFFFGVLIFLISSALMSVLGSGLSQNVATYLVVYLPVRWIEWAIMAMIIVPGSFPLLRWAVGTGANDRLWRLGGIAISCLADIPLIASLGGVVPVGRFLC
;
A
#
# COMPACT_ATOMS: atom_id res chain seq x y z
N MET A 1 19.25 8.55 -8.28
CA MET A 1 18.39 9.70 -7.90
C MET A 1 16.89 9.39 -7.97
N GLY A 2 16.39 8.69 -9.01
CA GLY A 2 14.95 8.37 -9.12
C GLY A 2 14.33 7.55 -7.98
N ALA A 3 15.07 6.60 -7.38
CA ALA A 3 14.55 5.77 -6.28
C ALA A 3 14.29 6.57 -4.99
N VAL A 4 15.16 7.51 -4.66
CA VAL A 4 15.01 8.38 -3.47
C VAL A 4 13.82 9.33 -3.65
N PHE A 5 13.69 9.91 -4.85
CA PHE A 5 12.54 10.74 -5.19
C PHE A 5 11.22 9.95 -5.12
N TYR A 6 11.19 8.75 -5.68
CA TYR A 6 10.03 7.85 -5.61
C TYR A 6 9.65 7.48 -4.17
N LEU A 7 10.64 7.13 -3.34
CA LEU A 7 10.42 6.87 -1.92
C LEU A 7 9.90 8.10 -1.18
N GLY A 8 10.43 9.29 -1.48
CA GLY A 8 9.97 10.55 -0.90
C GLY A 8 8.51 10.86 -1.28
N VAL A 9 8.15 10.72 -2.55
CA VAL A 9 6.77 10.92 -3.01
C VAL A 9 5.82 9.92 -2.35
N LYS A 10 6.18 8.63 -2.30
CA LYS A 10 5.37 7.62 -1.60
C LYS A 10 5.23 7.92 -0.11
N PHE A 11 6.33 8.29 0.54
CA PHE A 11 6.31 8.66 1.95
C PHE A 11 5.31 9.79 2.21
N LEU A 12 5.43 10.89 1.46
CA LEU A 12 4.54 12.05 1.61
C LEU A 12 3.08 11.68 1.35
N ALA A 13 2.81 10.94 0.26
CA ALA A 13 1.46 10.48 -0.07
C ALA A 13 0.85 9.62 1.06
N TYR A 14 1.63 8.69 1.60
CA TYR A 14 1.20 7.81 2.69
C TYR A 14 1.02 8.57 3.99
N SER A 15 1.94 9.49 4.34
CA SER A 15 1.82 10.32 5.53
C SER A 15 0.60 11.23 5.48
N VAL A 16 0.31 11.87 4.34
CA VAL A 16 -0.88 12.70 4.15
C VAL A 16 -2.17 11.86 4.30
N TRP A 17 -2.21 10.68 3.71
CA TRP A 17 -3.40 9.82 3.84
C TRP A 17 -3.58 9.25 5.25
N CYS A 18 -2.49 8.92 5.94
CA CYS A 18 -2.51 8.49 7.33
C CYS A 18 -2.92 9.65 8.26
N TYR A 19 -2.51 10.88 7.97
CA TYR A 19 -2.97 12.08 8.66
C TYR A 19 -4.49 12.24 8.52
N PHE A 20 -5.03 12.09 7.30
CA PHE A 20 -6.47 12.12 7.07
C PHE A 20 -7.20 11.02 7.84
N GLY A 21 -6.65 9.80 7.87
CA GLY A 21 -7.18 8.69 8.67
C GLY A 21 -7.20 9.01 10.17
N LEU A 22 -6.09 9.50 10.71
CA LEU A 22 -6.00 9.89 12.12
C LEU A 22 -6.98 11.01 12.46
N HIS A 23 -7.07 12.06 11.63
CA HIS A 23 -7.98 13.16 11.87
C HIS A 23 -9.45 12.72 11.82
N LYS A 24 -9.78 11.80 10.90
CA LYS A 24 -11.14 11.28 10.73
C LYS A 24 -11.56 10.29 11.83
N PHE A 25 -10.66 9.43 12.29
CA PHE A 25 -10.99 8.34 13.23
C PHE A 25 -10.54 8.59 14.68
N ARG A 26 -9.58 9.51 14.91
CA ARG A 26 -9.01 9.83 16.23
C ARG A 26 -8.83 11.34 16.41
N ARG A 27 -9.95 12.07 16.34
CA ARG A 27 -9.99 13.55 16.38
C ARG A 27 -9.36 14.17 17.65
N GLU A 28 -9.22 13.41 18.74
CA GLU A 28 -8.71 13.88 20.04
C GLU A 28 -7.19 13.75 20.24
N GLN A 29 -6.43 13.15 19.30
CA GLN A 29 -4.98 13.01 19.48
C GLN A 29 -4.24 14.31 19.12
N SER A 30 -3.65 14.97 20.12
CA SER A 30 -2.84 16.19 19.95
C SER A 30 -1.55 15.99 19.12
N ALA A 31 -1.11 14.73 18.95
CA ALA A 31 0.09 14.36 18.18
C ALA A 31 -0.21 13.80 16.78
N ALA A 32 -1.30 14.24 16.14
CA ALA A 32 -1.74 13.71 14.84
C ALA A 32 -0.68 13.83 13.73
N PHE A 33 0.17 14.86 13.76
CA PHE A 33 1.23 15.05 12.75
C PHE A 33 2.38 14.04 12.89
N THR A 34 2.95 13.90 14.09
CA THR A 34 4.03 12.93 14.35
C THR A 34 3.53 11.50 14.15
N GLY A 35 2.29 11.21 14.57
CA GLY A 35 1.64 9.93 14.31
C GLY A 35 1.52 9.64 12.82
N ALA A 36 1.09 10.62 12.01
CA ALA A 36 0.96 10.46 10.56
C ALA A 36 2.29 10.16 9.85
N LEU A 37 3.39 10.77 10.29
CA LEU A 37 4.72 10.46 9.77
C LEU A 37 5.13 9.02 10.12
N ALA A 38 4.93 8.60 11.38
CA ALA A 38 5.21 7.24 11.82
C ALA A 38 4.37 6.19 11.05
N TYR A 39 3.08 6.47 10.84
CA TYR A 39 2.20 5.60 10.05
C TYR A 39 2.55 5.59 8.56
N GLY A 40 2.95 6.72 7.98
CA GLY A 40 3.46 6.77 6.62
C GLY A 40 4.73 5.92 6.45
N PHE A 41 5.63 5.96 7.42
CA PHE A 41 6.84 5.13 7.45
C PHE A 41 6.50 3.64 7.59
N LEU A 42 5.60 3.30 8.52
CA LEU A 42 5.11 1.93 8.70
C LEU A 42 4.48 1.41 7.40
N ARG A 43 3.69 2.24 6.71
CA ARG A 43 3.07 1.87 5.44
C ARG A 43 4.09 1.63 4.34
N LEU A 44 5.15 2.44 4.27
CA LEU A 44 6.29 2.18 3.39
C LEU A 44 6.98 0.86 3.71
N PHE A 45 7.20 0.57 4.99
CA PHE A 45 7.82 -0.67 5.43
C PHE A 45 6.96 -1.90 5.08
N LEU A 46 5.63 -1.82 5.25
CA LEU A 46 4.71 -2.86 4.80
C LEU A 46 4.79 -3.06 3.28
N GLY A 47 4.75 -1.97 2.52
CA GLY A 47 4.94 -1.99 1.05
C GLY A 47 6.25 -2.64 0.64
N PHE A 48 7.31 -2.39 1.40
CA PHE A 48 8.62 -3.01 1.21
C PHE A 48 8.60 -4.50 1.50
N PHE A 49 8.09 -4.89 2.66
CA PHE A 49 8.01 -6.27 3.11
C PHE A 49 7.18 -7.13 2.14
N PHE A 50 5.97 -6.70 1.78
CA PHE A 50 5.14 -7.42 0.83
C PHE A 50 5.73 -7.38 -0.60
N GLY A 51 6.37 -6.28 -0.99
CA GLY A 51 7.09 -6.22 -2.26
C GLY A 51 8.21 -7.25 -2.38
N VAL A 52 9.03 -7.41 -1.33
CA VAL A 52 10.06 -8.46 -1.24
C VAL A 52 9.41 -9.85 -1.27
N LEU A 53 8.32 -10.06 -0.52
CA LEU A 53 7.61 -11.34 -0.48
C LEU A 53 7.09 -11.75 -1.86
N ILE A 54 6.44 -10.83 -2.59
CA ILE A 54 5.94 -11.07 -3.94
C ILE A 54 7.08 -11.36 -4.90
N PHE A 55 8.20 -10.63 -4.80
CA PHE A 55 9.38 -10.89 -5.61
C PHE A 55 9.93 -12.30 -5.38
N LEU A 56 10.09 -12.71 -4.12
CA LEU A 56 10.57 -14.05 -3.76
C LEU A 56 9.62 -15.14 -4.26
N ILE A 57 8.31 -15.00 -3.99
CA ILE A 57 7.29 -15.96 -4.46
C ILE A 57 7.30 -16.05 -5.99
N SER A 58 7.34 -14.91 -6.68
CA SER A 58 7.35 -14.86 -8.15
C SER A 58 8.61 -15.54 -8.70
N SER A 59 9.78 -15.28 -8.11
CA SER A 59 11.03 -15.91 -8.53
C SER A 59 11.06 -17.42 -8.32
N ALA A 60 10.53 -17.91 -7.18
CA ALA A 60 10.38 -19.33 -6.92
C ALA A 60 9.40 -19.98 -7.90
N LEU A 61 8.25 -19.33 -8.15
CA LEU A 61 7.24 -19.84 -9.08
C LEU A 61 7.75 -19.90 -10.53
N MET A 62 8.55 -18.92 -10.96
CA MET A 62 9.22 -18.92 -12.27
C MET A 62 10.16 -20.11 -12.43
N SER A 63 10.87 -20.52 -11.36
CA SER A 63 11.76 -21.67 -11.40
C SER A 63 11.03 -23.01 -11.57
N VAL A 64 9.73 -23.06 -11.26
CA VAL A 64 8.91 -24.29 -11.34
C VAL A 64 8.04 -24.32 -12.60
N LEU A 65 7.49 -23.18 -13.04
CA LEU A 65 6.48 -23.11 -14.11
C LEU A 65 7.03 -22.68 -15.48
N GLY A 66 8.29 -22.25 -15.58
CA GLY A 66 8.99 -21.94 -16.84
C GLY A 66 8.38 -20.84 -17.71
N SER A 67 7.23 -20.29 -17.32
CA SER A 67 6.48 -19.26 -18.02
C SER A 67 6.48 -18.01 -17.16
N GLY A 68 7.07 -16.94 -17.71
CA GLY A 68 7.16 -15.67 -17.00
C GLY A 68 5.78 -15.09 -16.70
N LEU A 69 5.62 -14.51 -15.52
CA LEU A 69 4.46 -13.65 -15.23
C LEU A 69 4.45 -12.53 -16.27
N SER A 70 3.44 -12.54 -17.13
CA SER A 70 3.27 -11.50 -18.15
C SER A 70 3.33 -10.13 -17.48
N GLN A 71 4.16 -9.21 -18.01
CA GLN A 71 4.25 -7.80 -17.59
C GLN A 71 3.01 -7.02 -18.01
N ASN A 72 1.84 -7.58 -17.73
CA ASN A 72 0.55 -7.05 -18.09
C ASN A 72 -0.01 -6.25 -16.92
N VAL A 73 -0.68 -5.14 -17.26
CA VAL A 73 -1.43 -4.30 -16.31
C VAL A 73 -2.42 -5.14 -15.49
N ALA A 74 -3.02 -6.17 -16.10
CA ALA A 74 -3.91 -7.10 -15.42
C ALA A 74 -3.21 -7.86 -14.29
N THR A 75 -2.00 -8.37 -14.53
CA THR A 75 -1.17 -9.05 -13.51
C THR A 75 -0.85 -8.10 -12.36
N TYR A 76 -0.52 -6.85 -12.68
CA TYR A 76 -0.27 -5.82 -11.68
C TYR A 76 -1.50 -5.58 -10.81
N LEU A 77 -2.67 -5.36 -11.39
CA LEU A 77 -3.89 -5.12 -10.61
C LEU A 77 -4.29 -6.35 -9.79
N VAL A 78 -4.21 -7.56 -10.34
CA VAL A 78 -4.60 -8.80 -9.66
C VAL A 78 -3.68 -9.13 -8.48
N VAL A 79 -2.38 -8.85 -8.57
CA VAL A 79 -1.43 -9.14 -7.49
C VAL A 79 -1.37 -7.98 -6.48
N TYR A 80 -1.24 -6.75 -6.96
CA TYR A 80 -1.00 -5.60 -6.09
C TYR A 80 -2.27 -5.08 -5.42
N LEU A 81 -3.47 -5.14 -6.04
CA LEU A 81 -4.69 -4.66 -5.36
C LEU A 81 -5.04 -5.47 -4.10
N PRO A 82 -5.03 -6.81 -4.10
CA PRO A 82 -5.31 -7.58 -2.89
C PRO A 82 -4.26 -7.35 -1.80
N VAL A 83 -2.99 -7.24 -2.17
CA VAL A 83 -1.90 -6.95 -1.24
C VAL A 83 -2.08 -5.57 -0.64
N ARG A 84 -2.37 -4.55 -1.44
CA ARG A 84 -2.67 -3.19 -0.96
C ARG A 84 -3.90 -3.16 -0.05
N TRP A 85 -4.92 -3.96 -0.36
CA TRP A 85 -6.08 -4.10 0.51
C TRP A 85 -5.68 -4.66 1.89
N ILE A 86 -4.84 -5.70 1.93
CA ILE A 86 -4.29 -6.27 3.16
C ILE A 86 -3.46 -5.22 3.92
N GLU A 87 -2.56 -4.51 3.24
CA GLU A 87 -1.71 -3.47 3.84
C GLU A 87 -2.56 -2.35 4.46
N TRP A 88 -3.57 -1.85 3.73
CA TRP A 88 -4.48 -0.83 4.24
C TRP A 88 -5.41 -1.37 5.33
N ALA A 89 -5.74 -2.66 5.33
CA ALA A 89 -6.46 -3.30 6.43
C ALA A 89 -5.61 -3.37 7.71
N ILE A 90 -4.30 -3.66 7.59
CA ILE A 90 -3.36 -3.59 8.72
C ILE A 90 -3.30 -2.15 9.25
N MET A 91 -3.15 -1.16 8.39
CA MET A 91 -3.14 0.24 8.81
C MET A 91 -4.45 0.67 9.48
N ALA A 92 -5.59 0.21 8.97
CA ALA A 92 -6.90 0.48 9.55
C ALA A 92 -7.03 -0.11 10.97
N MET A 93 -6.49 -1.30 11.22
CA MET A 93 -6.50 -1.90 12.58
C MET A 93 -5.73 -1.07 13.60
N ILE A 94 -4.68 -0.39 13.16
CA ILE A 94 -3.84 0.41 14.06
C ILE A 94 -4.46 1.80 14.29
N ILE A 95 -5.02 2.39 13.25
CA ILE A 95 -5.55 3.76 13.27
C ILE A 95 -6.98 3.81 13.82
N VAL A 96 -7.88 2.91 13.39
CA VAL A 96 -9.29 2.95 13.79
C VAL A 96 -9.45 2.28 15.17
N PRO A 97 -9.95 2.98 16.19
CA PRO A 97 -10.18 2.39 17.51
C PRO A 97 -11.37 1.41 17.47
N GLY A 98 -11.20 0.22 18.07
CA GLY A 98 -12.27 -0.78 18.20
C GLY A 98 -11.77 -2.23 18.20
N SER A 99 -12.66 -3.18 18.48
CA SER A 99 -12.37 -4.61 18.33
C SER A 99 -12.52 -5.03 16.87
N PHE A 100 -11.49 -5.71 16.33
CA PHE A 100 -11.46 -6.20 14.95
C PHE A 100 -11.66 -7.71 14.93
N PRO A 101 -12.91 -8.22 14.88
CA PRO A 101 -13.12 -9.62 14.54
C PRO A 101 -12.59 -9.89 13.12
N LEU A 102 -11.95 -11.06 12.92
CA LEU A 102 -11.28 -11.46 11.67
C LEU A 102 -12.12 -11.24 10.39
N LEU A 103 -13.44 -11.44 10.45
CA LEU A 103 -14.32 -11.18 9.31
C LEU A 103 -14.39 -9.69 8.93
N ARG A 104 -14.38 -8.79 9.91
CA ARG A 104 -14.39 -7.33 9.70
C ARG A 104 -13.03 -6.80 9.29
N TRP A 105 -11.96 -7.58 9.49
CA TRP A 105 -10.66 -7.26 8.92
C TRP A 105 -10.67 -7.39 7.39
N ALA A 106 -11.25 -8.46 6.85
CA ALA A 106 -11.32 -8.69 5.41
C ALA A 106 -12.26 -7.71 4.69
N VAL A 107 -13.44 -7.42 5.27
CA VAL A 107 -14.49 -6.63 4.61
C VAL A 107 -14.50 -5.16 5.02
N GLY A 108 -13.93 -4.83 6.18
CA GLY A 108 -13.98 -3.51 6.79
C GLY A 108 -15.08 -3.39 7.86
N THR A 109 -14.87 -2.52 8.84
CA THR A 109 -15.77 -2.34 10.01
C THR A 109 -16.98 -1.44 9.69
N GLY A 110 -16.88 -0.60 8.65
CA GLY A 110 -17.94 0.33 8.24
C GLY A 110 -17.71 0.93 6.85
N ALA A 111 -18.65 1.74 6.35
CA ALA A 111 -18.52 2.41 5.05
C ALA A 111 -17.33 3.39 5.02
N ASN A 112 -17.11 4.12 6.12
CA ASN A 112 -15.98 5.05 6.25
C ASN A 112 -14.61 4.36 6.24
N ASP A 113 -14.49 3.20 6.88
CA ASP A 113 -13.27 2.37 6.87
C ASP A 113 -12.99 1.84 5.46
N ARG A 114 -14.00 1.26 4.81
CA ARG A 114 -13.89 0.78 3.42
C ARG A 114 -13.47 1.89 2.45
N LEU A 115 -14.10 3.06 2.54
CA LEU A 115 -13.74 4.21 1.70
C LEU A 115 -12.32 4.71 2.00
N TRP A 116 -11.89 4.68 3.25
CA TRP A 116 -10.52 5.06 3.61
C TRP A 116 -9.48 4.08 3.05
N ARG A 117 -9.74 2.77 3.08
CA ARG A 117 -8.87 1.76 2.47
C ARG A 117 -8.84 1.89 0.94
N LEU A 118 -10.00 2.07 0.30
CA LEU A 118 -10.08 2.28 -1.15
C LEU A 118 -9.34 3.54 -1.59
N GLY A 119 -9.49 4.64 -0.84
CA GLY A 119 -8.73 5.87 -1.11
C GLY A 119 -7.23 5.68 -0.89
N GLY A 120 -6.84 4.87 0.10
CA GLY A 120 -5.44 4.47 0.30
C GLY A 120 -4.87 3.71 -0.89
N ILE A 121 -5.64 2.76 -1.44
CA ILE A 121 -5.27 2.03 -2.66
C ILE A 121 -5.12 2.99 -3.84
N ALA A 122 -6.08 3.91 -4.03
CA ALA A 122 -6.03 4.90 -5.09
C ALA A 122 -4.78 5.77 -4.98
N ILE A 123 -4.44 6.24 -3.78
CA ILE A 123 -3.22 7.02 -3.53
C ILE A 123 -1.96 6.21 -3.79
N SER A 124 -1.92 4.93 -3.38
CA SER A 124 -0.81 4.04 -3.73
C SER A 124 -0.64 3.95 -5.24
N CYS A 125 -1.73 3.78 -6.01
CA CYS A 125 -1.69 3.73 -7.48
C CYS A 125 -1.21 5.06 -8.09
N LEU A 126 -1.71 6.18 -7.60
CA LEU A 126 -1.31 7.51 -8.08
C LEU A 126 0.17 7.79 -7.78
N ALA A 127 0.66 7.36 -6.63
CA ALA A 127 2.07 7.51 -6.25
C ALA A 127 3.02 6.65 -7.10
N ASP A 128 2.49 5.64 -7.82
CA ASP A 128 3.28 4.84 -8.77
C ASP A 128 3.39 5.50 -10.15
N ILE A 129 2.50 6.44 -10.51
CA ILE A 129 2.47 7.07 -11.85
C ILE A 129 3.81 7.71 -12.23
N PRO A 130 4.46 8.52 -11.36
CA PRO A 130 5.75 9.12 -11.72
C PRO A 130 6.82 8.07 -12.02
N LEU A 131 6.77 6.92 -11.33
CA LEU A 131 7.69 5.81 -11.58
C LEU A 131 7.38 5.13 -12.93
N ILE A 132 6.11 4.83 -13.20
CA ILE A 132 5.69 4.22 -14.47
C ILE A 132 6.07 5.13 -15.65
N ALA A 133 5.84 6.45 -15.52
CA ALA A 133 6.25 7.43 -16.51
C ALA A 133 7.78 7.45 -16.71
N SER A 134 8.55 7.39 -15.61
CA SER A 134 10.02 7.35 -15.67
C SER A 134 10.60 6.07 -16.28
N LEU A 135 9.82 4.98 -16.31
CA LEU A 135 10.18 3.69 -16.90
C LEU A 135 9.66 3.53 -18.34
N GLY A 136 9.20 4.61 -18.98
CA GLY A 136 8.69 4.57 -20.35
C GLY A 136 7.33 3.87 -20.50
N GLY A 137 6.50 3.88 -19.45
CA GLY A 137 5.17 3.28 -19.46
C GLY A 137 5.12 1.79 -19.13
N VAL A 138 6.27 1.16 -18.85
CA VAL A 138 6.33 -0.24 -18.42
C VAL A 138 5.85 -0.34 -16.97
N VAL A 139 4.82 -1.16 -16.75
CA VAL A 139 4.33 -1.47 -15.40
C VAL A 139 5.31 -2.45 -14.74
N PRO A 140 6.03 -2.04 -13.67
CA PRO A 140 7.04 -2.89 -13.07
C PRO A 140 6.39 -3.97 -12.19
N VAL A 141 6.03 -5.10 -12.80
CA VAL A 141 5.60 -6.29 -12.06
C VAL A 141 6.83 -6.90 -11.38
N GLY A 142 6.83 -7.00 -10.03
CA GLY A 142 7.92 -7.61 -9.26
C GLY A 142 8.91 -6.64 -8.59
N ARG A 143 8.57 -5.36 -8.39
CA ARG A 143 9.41 -4.42 -7.62
C ARG A 143 8.98 -4.25 -6.16
N PHE A 144 9.97 -3.90 -5.35
CA PHE A 144 10.02 -3.89 -3.89
C PHE A 144 9.04 -2.98 -3.15
N LEU A 145 8.07 -2.30 -3.76
CA LEU A 145 7.25 -1.30 -3.03
C LEU A 145 5.81 -1.31 -3.54
N CYS A 146 4.98 -2.15 -2.91
CA CYS A 146 3.54 -2.16 -3.10
C CYS A 146 2.89 -0.86 -2.59
#